data_AF-A0A8W8KB54-F1
#
_entry.id   AF-A0A8W8KB54-F1
#
_cell.length_a   1.000
_cell.length_b   1.000
_cell.length_c   1.000
_cell.angle_alpha   90.00
_cell.angle_beta   90.00
_cell.angle_gamma   90.00
#
_symmetry.space_group_name_H-M   'P 1'
#
loop_
_entity.id
_entity.type
_entity.pdbx_description
1 polymer ?
#
loop_
_entity_poly.entity_id
_entity_poly.type
_entity_poly.pdbx_seq_one_letter_code
_entity_poly.pdbx_strand_id
1 'polypeptide(L)'
;MGYDVLIFVPNVIGYVRLILFGASIPFFEQPVWFLTLYGISVSLDGFDGYFARKLNQTSKFGAWFDVVIDLVSRGGLWCMLYKYGYFIILVEWLTFLATHSRGPDWKTTDEEFPYLCKLVMANGFRTPLGVIAISGVHGLPIALYCQQFSFMAPAILNTIILILILGRILALRVEVFYIQCHLKNLLLSEENSQPVNTD
;
A
#
# COMPACT_ATOMS: atom_id res chain seq x y z
N MET A 1 -16.18 -24.71 8.36
CA MET A 1 -16.31 -23.66 9.39
C MET A 1 -15.10 -22.74 9.34
N GLY A 2 -15.09 -21.82 8.38
CA GLY A 2 -14.06 -20.77 8.27
C GLY A 2 -14.58 -19.49 7.60
N TYR A 3 -15.87 -19.44 7.25
CA TYR A 3 -16.50 -18.30 6.59
C TYR A 3 -16.91 -17.19 7.56
N ASP A 4 -16.95 -17.48 8.87
CA ASP A 4 -17.26 -16.47 9.89
C ASP A 4 -16.27 -15.30 9.86
N VAL A 5 -15.04 -15.56 9.41
CA VAL A 5 -14.04 -14.51 9.19
C VAL A 5 -14.54 -13.43 8.25
N LEU A 6 -15.36 -13.76 7.24
CA LEU A 6 -15.89 -12.80 6.27
C LEU A 6 -16.80 -11.76 6.94
N ILE A 7 -17.49 -12.13 8.02
CA ILE A 7 -18.43 -11.26 8.74
C ILE A 7 -17.84 -10.63 10.01
N PHE A 8 -16.53 -10.80 10.26
CA PHE A 8 -15.84 -10.10 11.34
C PHE A 8 -15.99 -8.59 11.18
N VAL A 9 -16.15 -7.88 12.30
CA VAL A 9 -16.31 -6.42 12.32
C VAL A 9 -15.24 -5.68 11.51
N PRO A 10 -13.93 -5.96 11.63
CA PRO A 10 -12.91 -5.34 10.76
C PRO A 10 -13.14 -5.59 9.27
N ASN A 11 -13.60 -6.78 8.87
CA ASN A 11 -13.81 -7.11 7.47
C ASN A 11 -15.09 -6.49 6.91
N VAL A 12 -16.13 -6.34 7.74
CA VAL A 12 -17.31 -5.55 7.39
C VAL A 12 -16.95 -4.09 7.16
N ILE A 13 -16.08 -3.51 8.02
CA ILE A 13 -15.52 -2.16 7.78
C ILE A 13 -14.78 -2.13 6.44
N GLY A 14 -13.99 -3.17 6.12
CA GLY A 14 -13.34 -3.32 4.82
C GLY A 14 -14.30 -3.28 3.63
N TYR A 15 -15.44 -3.98 3.70
CA TYR A 15 -16.47 -3.90 2.63
C TYR A 15 -17.07 -2.50 2.53
N VAL A 16 -17.32 -1.82 3.65
CA VAL A 16 -17.81 -0.44 3.68
C VAL A 16 -16.79 0.50 3.01
N ARG A 17 -15.48 0.31 3.26
CA ARG A 17 -14.41 1.07 2.57
C ARG A 17 -14.48 0.90 1.05
N LEU A 18 -14.62 -0.32 0.55
CA LEU A 18 -14.77 -0.57 -0.90
C LEU A 18 -16.02 0.12 -1.48
N ILE A 19 -17.15 0.05 -0.78
CA ILE A 19 -18.38 0.71 -1.22
C ILE A 19 -18.22 2.23 -1.24
N LEU A 20 -17.61 2.82 -0.21
CA LEU A 20 -17.35 4.26 -0.14
C LEU A 20 -16.41 4.73 -1.25
N PHE A 21 -15.33 3.96 -1.52
CA PHE A 21 -14.45 4.21 -2.64
C PHE A 21 -15.20 4.12 -3.98
N GLY A 22 -15.97 3.05 -4.21
CA GLY A 22 -16.76 2.91 -5.43
C GLY A 22 -17.79 4.04 -5.60
N ALA A 23 -18.41 4.49 -4.51
CA ALA A 23 -19.34 5.60 -4.49
C ALA A 23 -18.65 6.96 -4.72
N SER A 24 -17.35 7.09 -4.44
CA SER A 24 -16.61 8.34 -4.69
C SER A 24 -16.29 8.54 -6.18
N ILE A 25 -16.13 7.46 -6.95
CA ILE A 25 -15.68 7.50 -8.36
C ILE A 25 -16.55 8.43 -9.24
N PRO A 26 -17.91 8.36 -9.24
CA PRO A 26 -18.73 9.25 -10.06
C PRO A 26 -18.58 10.74 -9.72
N PHE A 27 -18.09 11.05 -8.51
CA PHE A 27 -17.87 12.41 -8.04
C PHE A 27 -16.44 12.90 -8.26
N PHE A 28 -15.60 12.20 -9.03
CA PHE A 28 -14.19 12.58 -9.24
C PHE A 28 -13.99 14.04 -9.70
N GLU A 29 -14.90 14.57 -10.53
CA GLU A 29 -14.88 15.99 -10.98
C GLU A 29 -15.57 16.97 -10.01
N GLN A 30 -16.16 16.46 -8.93
CA GLN A 30 -16.83 17.22 -7.87
C GLN A 30 -16.05 17.05 -6.56
N PRO A 31 -14.98 17.81 -6.37
CA PRO A 31 -13.92 17.41 -5.47
C PRO A 31 -14.29 17.45 -3.99
N VAL A 32 -15.26 18.28 -3.59
CA VAL A 32 -15.80 18.26 -2.22
C VAL A 32 -16.44 16.90 -1.91
N TRP A 33 -17.26 16.37 -2.82
CA TRP A 33 -17.92 15.08 -2.66
C TRP A 33 -16.93 13.92 -2.76
N PHE A 34 -16.02 13.97 -3.75
CA PHE A 34 -14.97 12.98 -3.90
C PHE A 34 -14.11 12.87 -2.65
N LEU A 35 -13.52 13.98 -2.19
CA LEU A 35 -12.62 14.00 -1.03
C LEU A 35 -13.33 13.60 0.25
N THR A 36 -14.63 13.91 0.38
CA THR A 36 -15.41 13.48 1.55
C THR A 36 -15.56 11.96 1.56
N LEU A 37 -16.06 11.36 0.48
CA LEU A 37 -16.29 9.90 0.42
C LEU A 37 -14.98 9.12 0.44
N TYR A 38 -14.01 9.54 -0.37
CA TYR A 38 -12.68 8.93 -0.42
C TYR A 38 -11.94 9.10 0.92
N GLY A 39 -12.00 10.28 1.51
CA GLY A 39 -11.38 10.59 2.80
C GLY A 39 -11.97 9.74 3.93
N ILE A 40 -13.29 9.55 3.99
CA ILE A 40 -13.93 8.64 4.94
C ILE A 40 -13.45 7.20 4.69
N SER A 41 -13.43 6.74 3.43
CA SER A 41 -12.95 5.40 3.07
C SER A 41 -11.53 5.13 3.56
N VAL A 42 -10.59 6.05 3.31
CA VAL A 42 -9.19 5.89 3.73
C VAL A 42 -9.05 6.02 5.25
N SER A 43 -9.83 6.90 5.90
CA SER A 43 -9.77 7.06 7.35
C SER A 43 -10.25 5.83 8.13
N LEU A 44 -11.17 5.05 7.54
CA LEU A 44 -11.71 3.83 8.15
C LEU A 44 -10.68 2.69 8.29
N ASP A 45 -9.58 2.74 7.53
CA ASP A 45 -8.44 1.82 7.63
C ASP A 45 -7.89 1.73 9.07
N GLY A 46 -7.72 2.87 9.73
CA GLY A 46 -7.24 2.88 11.12
C GLY A 46 -8.19 2.19 12.11
N PHE A 47 -9.48 2.10 11.79
CA PHE A 47 -10.50 1.55 12.66
C PHE A 47 -10.59 0.02 12.56
N ASP A 48 -10.40 -0.59 11.38
CA ASP A 48 -10.46 -2.04 11.27
C ASP A 48 -9.37 -2.71 12.12
N GLY A 49 -8.13 -2.22 12.10
CA GLY A 49 -7.06 -2.73 12.94
C GLY A 49 -7.32 -2.53 14.43
N TYR A 50 -7.94 -1.41 14.81
CA TYR A 50 -8.36 -1.15 16.19
C TYR A 50 -9.41 -2.17 16.65
N PHE A 51 -10.48 -2.37 15.87
CA PHE A 51 -11.55 -3.31 16.21
C PHE A 51 -11.07 -4.76 16.15
N ALA A 52 -10.21 -5.12 15.20
CA ALA A 52 -9.61 -6.45 15.12
C ALA A 52 -8.89 -6.83 16.42
N ARG A 53 -8.11 -5.91 17.00
CA ARG A 53 -7.43 -6.13 18.28
C ARG A 53 -8.39 -6.10 19.47
N LYS A 54 -9.30 -5.13 19.51
CA LYS A 54 -10.25 -4.95 20.62
C LYS A 54 -11.23 -6.11 20.76
N LEU A 55 -11.66 -6.69 19.64
CA LEU A 55 -12.65 -7.76 19.58
C LEU A 55 -12.02 -9.15 19.46
N ASN A 56 -10.68 -9.26 19.49
CA ASN A 56 -9.94 -10.51 19.23
C ASN A 56 -10.34 -11.18 17.89
N GLN A 57 -10.57 -10.36 16.85
CA GLN A 57 -10.98 -10.77 15.50
C GLN A 57 -9.84 -10.64 14.47
N THR A 58 -8.58 -10.70 14.92
CA THR A 58 -7.41 -10.69 14.03
C THR A 58 -7.36 -11.98 13.20
N SER A 59 -7.18 -11.86 11.89
CA SER A 59 -7.12 -13.02 10.98
C SER A 59 -6.17 -12.78 9.81
N LYS A 60 -5.64 -13.87 9.22
CA LYS A 60 -4.82 -13.81 8.00
C LYS A 60 -5.61 -13.24 6.82
N PHE A 61 -6.89 -13.63 6.68
CA PHE A 61 -7.78 -13.08 5.67
C PHE A 61 -7.95 -11.58 5.84
N GLY A 62 -8.24 -11.10 7.06
CA GLY A 62 -8.42 -9.67 7.30
C GLY A 62 -7.16 -8.85 7.00
N ALA A 63 -5.98 -9.34 7.42
CA ALA A 63 -4.72 -8.67 7.09
C ALA A 63 -4.42 -8.63 5.58
N TRP A 64 -4.78 -9.69 4.84
CA TRP A 64 -4.67 -9.71 3.38
C TRP A 64 -5.68 -8.76 2.72
N PHE A 65 -6.94 -8.80 3.20
CA PHE A 65 -8.04 -8.03 2.63
C PHE A 65 -7.84 -6.53 2.81
N ASP A 66 -7.34 -6.12 3.97
CA ASP A 66 -6.96 -4.74 4.27
C ASP A 66 -6.00 -4.17 3.22
N VAL A 67 -4.88 -4.86 2.98
CA VAL A 67 -3.89 -4.44 1.97
C VAL A 67 -4.50 -4.39 0.56
N VAL A 68 -5.37 -5.35 0.21
CA VAL A 68 -6.06 -5.37 -1.09
C VAL A 68 -6.97 -4.16 -1.28
N ILE A 69 -7.77 -3.78 -0.28
CA ILE A 69 -8.64 -2.60 -0.35
C ILE A 69 -7.81 -1.32 -0.55
N ASP A 70 -6.70 -1.26 0.16
CA ASP A 70 -5.74 -0.18 0.10
C ASP A 70 -5.14 -0.01 -1.30
N LEU A 71 -4.72 -1.12 -1.92
CA LEU A 71 -4.24 -1.15 -3.30
C LEU A 71 -5.33 -0.76 -4.30
N VAL A 72 -6.55 -1.25 -4.14
CA VAL A 72 -7.68 -0.92 -5.02
C VAL A 72 -8.01 0.57 -4.97
N SER A 73 -8.14 1.13 -3.76
CA SER A 73 -8.55 2.52 -3.57
C SER A 73 -7.46 3.52 -3.98
N ARG A 74 -6.19 3.31 -3.61
CA ARG A 74 -5.06 4.13 -4.09
C ARG A 74 -4.81 3.95 -5.57
N GLY A 75 -4.83 2.71 -6.05
CA GLY A 75 -4.62 2.38 -7.45
C GLY A 75 -5.66 3.03 -8.35
N GLY A 76 -6.93 2.97 -7.95
CA GLY A 76 -7.99 3.65 -8.68
C GLY A 76 -7.80 5.17 -8.72
N LEU A 77 -7.38 5.81 -7.61
CA LEU A 77 -7.05 7.23 -7.62
C LEU A 77 -5.91 7.56 -8.59
N TRP A 78 -4.82 6.77 -8.59
CA TRP A 78 -3.72 6.92 -9.55
C TRP A 78 -4.20 6.83 -11.01
N CYS A 79 -5.02 5.83 -11.32
CA CYS A 79 -5.53 5.59 -12.67
C CYS A 79 -6.50 6.68 -13.15
N MET A 80 -7.29 7.26 -12.25
CA MET A 80 -8.17 8.40 -12.57
C MET A 80 -7.37 9.69 -12.79
N LEU A 81 -6.27 9.90 -12.04
CA LEU A 81 -5.43 11.10 -12.15
C LEU A 81 -4.53 11.10 -13.38
N TYR A 82 -3.83 10.00 -13.63
CA TYR A 82 -2.78 9.96 -14.66
C TYR A 82 -2.81 8.66 -15.45
N LYS A 83 -2.65 8.78 -16.77
CA LYS A 83 -2.49 7.63 -17.67
C LYS A 83 -1.33 6.71 -17.25
N TYR A 84 -0.26 7.23 -16.67
CA TYR A 84 0.86 6.43 -16.20
C TYR A 84 0.68 5.86 -14.77
N GLY A 85 -0.45 6.16 -14.12
CA GLY A 85 -0.81 5.61 -12.81
C GLY A 85 -0.85 4.09 -12.79
N TYR A 86 -1.18 3.44 -13.93
CA TYR A 86 -1.13 1.98 -14.08
C TYR A 86 0.26 1.40 -13.73
N PHE A 87 1.35 2.07 -14.07
CA PHE A 87 2.69 1.56 -13.75
C PHE A 87 2.97 1.61 -12.25
N ILE A 88 2.51 2.66 -11.56
CA ILE A 88 2.70 2.81 -10.11
C ILE A 88 1.96 1.69 -9.38
N ILE A 89 0.69 1.45 -9.73
CA ILE A 89 -0.11 0.41 -9.08
C ILE A 89 0.40 -1.00 -9.42
N LEU A 90 0.93 -1.24 -10.63
CA LEU A 90 1.57 -2.52 -10.96
C LEU A 90 2.75 -2.82 -10.02
N VAL A 91 3.58 -1.82 -9.73
CA VAL A 91 4.70 -1.98 -8.78
C VAL A 91 4.18 -2.26 -7.36
N GLU A 92 3.14 -1.55 -6.92
CA GLU A 92 2.55 -1.80 -5.59
C GLU A 92 1.97 -3.22 -5.48
N TRP A 93 1.28 -3.72 -6.51
CA TRP A 93 0.77 -5.11 -6.55
C TRP A 93 1.89 -6.15 -6.55
N LEU A 94 2.95 -5.95 -7.34
CA LEU A 94 4.11 -6.84 -7.33
C LEU A 94 4.81 -6.84 -5.98
N THR A 95 4.89 -5.68 -5.32
CA THR A 95 5.44 -5.57 -3.97
C THR A 95 4.57 -6.31 -2.96
N PHE A 96 3.25 -6.19 -3.06
CA PHE A 96 2.34 -6.96 -2.21
C PHE A 96 2.52 -8.47 -2.40
N LEU A 97 2.60 -8.96 -3.64
CA LEU A 97 2.90 -10.36 -3.93
C LEU A 97 4.23 -10.80 -3.29
N ALA A 98 5.29 -10.01 -3.47
CA ALA A 98 6.62 -10.32 -2.95
C ALA A 98 6.65 -10.37 -1.42
N THR A 99 6.06 -9.36 -0.77
CA THR A 99 5.99 -9.27 0.70
C THR A 99 5.07 -10.33 1.30
N HIS A 100 3.92 -10.62 0.68
CA HIS A 100 3.01 -11.67 1.10
C HIS A 100 3.68 -13.06 1.03
N SER A 101 4.44 -13.31 -0.04
CA SER A 101 5.20 -14.57 -0.21
C SER A 101 6.30 -14.76 0.85
N ARG A 102 6.84 -13.66 1.41
CA ARG A 102 7.82 -13.70 2.51
C ARG A 102 7.18 -14.01 3.87
N GLY A 103 5.87 -13.80 4.02
CA GLY A 103 5.13 -14.14 5.23
C GLY A 103 5.04 -13.02 6.28
N PRO A 104 4.67 -13.33 7.53
CA PRO A 104 4.29 -12.33 8.55
C PRO A 104 5.46 -11.40 8.95
N ASP A 105 6.70 -11.90 8.87
CA ASP A 105 7.90 -11.17 9.25
C ASP A 105 8.51 -10.38 8.09
N TRP A 106 7.73 -10.09 7.04
CA TRP A 106 8.23 -9.40 5.85
C TRP A 106 8.88 -8.04 6.17
N LYS A 107 8.45 -7.36 7.25
CA LYS A 107 9.01 -6.07 7.71
C LYS A 107 10.36 -6.21 8.40
N THR A 108 10.78 -7.41 8.75
CA THR A 108 12.05 -7.68 9.44
C THR A 108 13.19 -7.66 8.42
N THR A 109 14.15 -6.76 8.64
CA THR A 109 15.34 -6.59 7.79
C THR A 109 16.49 -7.46 8.29
N ASP A 110 17.23 -8.08 7.37
CA ASP A 110 18.42 -8.89 7.64
C ASP A 110 19.68 -8.29 7.00
N GLU A 111 20.82 -8.97 7.09
CA GLU A 111 22.10 -8.49 6.56
C GLU A 111 22.07 -8.23 5.05
N GLU A 112 21.27 -8.97 4.28
CA GLU A 112 21.18 -8.86 2.83
C GLU A 112 20.49 -7.57 2.35
N PHE A 113 19.76 -6.89 3.24
CA PHE A 113 19.05 -5.66 2.88
C PHE A 113 20.05 -4.52 2.58
N PRO A 114 19.87 -3.78 1.47
CA PRO A 114 20.60 -2.56 1.20
C PRO A 114 20.47 -1.55 2.34
N TYR A 115 21.53 -0.80 2.61
CA TYR A 115 21.59 0.16 3.72
C TYR A 115 20.42 1.14 3.74
N LEU A 116 20.06 1.72 2.59
CA LEU A 116 18.92 2.62 2.48
C LEU A 116 17.59 1.94 2.84
N CYS A 117 17.38 0.69 2.41
CA CYS A 117 16.18 -0.07 2.76
C CYS A 117 16.10 -0.30 4.28
N LYS A 118 17.22 -0.66 4.92
CA LYS A 118 17.29 -0.80 6.39
C LYS A 118 16.89 0.49 7.10
N LEU A 119 17.37 1.65 6.64
CA LEU A 119 17.03 2.95 7.24
C LEU A 119 15.55 3.31 7.07
N VAL A 120 14.99 3.10 5.87
CA VAL A 120 13.58 3.40 5.58
C VAL A 120 12.66 2.49 6.42
N MET A 121 13.02 1.22 6.54
CA MET A 121 12.19 0.19 7.19
C MET A 121 12.37 0.09 8.71
N ALA A 122 13.39 0.77 9.26
CA ALA A 122 13.69 0.76 10.69
C ALA A 122 12.44 1.05 11.54
N ASN A 123 12.31 0.31 12.65
CA ASN A 123 11.15 0.36 13.55
C ASN A 123 9.80 0.17 12.85
N GLY A 124 9.76 -0.59 11.75
CA GLY A 124 8.55 -0.79 10.96
C GLY A 124 8.05 0.50 10.32
N PHE A 125 8.95 1.26 9.70
CA PHE A 125 8.71 2.57 9.06
C PHE A 125 8.42 3.73 10.00
N ARG A 126 8.64 3.58 11.32
CA ARG A 126 8.37 4.63 12.33
C ARG A 126 9.52 5.62 12.53
N THR A 127 10.51 5.63 11.64
CA THR A 127 11.56 6.66 11.59
C THR A 127 11.14 7.83 10.70
N PRO A 128 11.79 9.00 10.76
CA PRO A 128 11.47 10.10 9.85
C PRO A 128 11.52 9.70 8.36
N LEU A 129 12.52 8.90 7.98
CA LEU A 129 12.66 8.42 6.60
C LEU A 129 11.54 7.44 6.21
N GLY A 130 11.16 6.54 7.12
CA GLY A 130 10.02 5.64 6.93
C GLY A 130 8.70 6.40 6.81
N VAL A 131 8.46 7.39 7.66
CA VAL A 131 7.26 8.25 7.61
C VAL A 131 7.19 9.02 6.30
N ILE A 132 8.31 9.58 5.83
CA ILE A 132 8.37 10.26 4.52
C ILE A 132 8.03 9.27 3.39
N ALA A 133 8.58 8.05 3.43
CA ALA A 133 8.29 7.03 2.42
C ALA A 133 6.81 6.63 2.38
N ILE A 134 6.23 6.29 3.54
CA ILE A 134 4.81 5.94 3.66
C ILE A 134 3.92 7.13 3.26
N SER A 135 4.27 8.36 3.68
CA SER A 135 3.54 9.55 3.27
C SER A 135 3.56 9.73 1.75
N GLY A 136 4.69 9.44 1.09
CA GLY A 136 4.78 9.48 -0.37
C GLY A 136 3.90 8.44 -1.07
N VAL A 137 3.71 7.25 -0.50
CA VAL A 137 2.82 6.21 -1.05
C VAL A 137 1.35 6.64 -0.97
N HIS A 138 0.89 7.08 0.21
CA HIS A 138 -0.53 7.37 0.44
C HIS A 138 -0.91 8.82 0.09
N GLY A 139 -0.05 9.77 0.40
CA GLY A 139 -0.35 11.20 0.32
C GLY A 139 -0.11 11.81 -1.07
N LEU A 140 0.85 11.29 -1.84
CA LEU A 140 1.16 11.83 -3.17
C LEU A 140 -0.06 11.87 -4.12
N PRO A 141 -0.79 10.76 -4.35
CA PRO A 141 -1.95 10.80 -5.25
C PRO A 141 -3.03 11.77 -4.76
N ILE A 142 -3.25 11.89 -3.44
CA ILE A 142 -4.20 12.84 -2.87
C ILE A 142 -3.74 14.29 -3.09
N ALA A 143 -2.46 14.58 -2.89
CA ALA A 143 -1.91 15.92 -3.11
C ALA A 143 -1.98 16.34 -4.59
N LEU A 144 -1.73 15.41 -5.52
CA LEU A 144 -1.88 15.65 -6.95
C LEU A 144 -3.35 15.88 -7.34
N TYR A 145 -4.29 15.16 -6.72
CA TYR A 145 -5.72 15.44 -6.88
C TYR A 145 -6.10 16.84 -6.39
N CYS A 146 -5.65 17.23 -5.20
CA CYS A 146 -5.86 18.59 -4.68
C CYS A 146 -5.24 19.67 -5.59
N GLN A 147 -4.14 19.36 -6.29
CA GLN A 147 -3.49 20.26 -7.24
C GLN A 147 -4.33 20.44 -8.50
N GLN A 148 -4.88 19.35 -9.06
CA GLN A 148 -5.74 19.37 -10.25
C GLN A 148 -6.95 20.30 -10.05
N PHE A 149 -7.55 20.30 -8.86
CA PHE A 149 -8.73 21.12 -8.54
C PHE A 149 -8.42 22.40 -7.75
N SER A 150 -7.14 22.79 -7.63
CA SER A 150 -6.70 24.05 -6.99
C SER A 150 -7.25 24.30 -5.57
N PHE A 151 -7.29 23.27 -4.72
CA PHE A 151 -7.82 23.37 -3.34
C PHE A 151 -6.99 24.24 -2.38
N MET A 152 -5.72 24.46 -2.69
CA MET A 152 -4.76 25.13 -1.81
C MET A 152 -3.88 26.08 -2.62
N ALA A 153 -3.28 27.07 -1.94
CA ALA A 153 -2.31 27.98 -2.54
C ALA A 153 -1.19 27.19 -3.25
N PRO A 154 -0.89 27.48 -4.54
CA PRO A 154 0.03 26.67 -5.34
C PRO A 154 1.42 26.51 -4.75
N ALA A 155 1.97 27.56 -4.11
CA ALA A 155 3.32 27.51 -3.53
C ALA A 155 3.43 26.46 -2.42
N ILE A 156 2.47 26.45 -1.48
CA ILE A 156 2.46 25.51 -0.35
C ILE A 156 2.25 24.08 -0.87
N LEU A 157 1.28 23.90 -1.77
CA LEU A 157 0.95 22.58 -2.29
C LEU A 157 2.10 21.97 -3.10
N ASN A 158 2.81 22.77 -3.90
CA ASN A 158 3.96 22.30 -4.66
C ASN A 158 5.12 21.87 -3.75
N THR A 159 5.36 22.56 -2.63
CA THR A 159 6.35 22.12 -1.62
C THR A 159 5.96 20.79 -0.99
N ILE A 160 4.68 20.61 -0.65
CA ILE A 160 4.16 19.34 -0.12
C ILE A 160 4.35 18.22 -1.14
N ILE A 161 3.95 18.44 -2.40
CA ILE A 161 4.11 17.47 -3.48
C ILE A 161 5.58 17.08 -3.68
N LEU A 162 6.51 18.03 -3.62
CA LEU A 162 7.95 17.73 -3.74
C LEU A 162 8.42 16.75 -2.65
N ILE A 163 8.03 16.98 -1.39
CA ILE A 163 8.37 16.09 -0.27
C ILE A 163 7.75 14.70 -0.48
N LEU A 164 6.49 14.66 -0.94
CA LEU A 164 5.78 13.40 -1.20
C LEU A 164 6.39 12.62 -2.38
N ILE A 165 6.89 13.31 -3.42
CA ILE A 165 7.64 12.68 -4.52
C ILE A 165 8.93 12.04 -3.99
N LEU A 166 9.69 12.73 -3.14
CA LEU A 166 10.87 12.16 -2.50
C LEU A 166 10.52 10.91 -1.68
N GLY A 167 9.42 10.97 -0.93
CA GLY A 167 8.87 9.81 -0.24
C GLY A 167 8.52 8.66 -1.17
N ARG A 168 7.84 8.93 -2.29
CA ARG A 168 7.47 7.90 -3.26
C ARG A 168 8.70 7.24 -3.88
N ILE A 169 9.75 8.00 -4.18
CA ILE A 169 11.02 7.47 -4.70
C ILE A 169 11.71 6.55 -3.67
N LEU A 170 11.71 6.93 -2.38
CA LEU A 170 12.24 6.08 -1.31
C LEU A 170 11.45 4.77 -1.18
N ALA A 171 10.12 4.86 -1.20
CA ALA A 171 9.25 3.68 -1.18
C ALA A 171 9.49 2.79 -2.40
N LEU A 172 9.60 3.37 -3.60
CA LEU A 172 9.90 2.65 -4.84
C LEU A 172 11.22 1.87 -4.75
N ARG A 173 12.25 2.43 -4.09
CA ARG A 173 13.51 1.72 -3.89
C ARG A 173 13.34 0.44 -3.05
N VAL A 174 12.49 0.50 -2.02
CA VAL A 174 12.15 -0.63 -1.15
C VAL A 174 11.29 -1.66 -1.90
N GLU A 175 10.28 -1.19 -2.64
CA GLU A 175 9.41 -2.01 -3.49
C GLU A 175 10.21 -2.84 -4.51
N VAL A 176 11.08 -2.18 -5.29
CA VAL A 176 11.96 -2.85 -6.26
C VAL A 176 12.86 -3.88 -5.60
N PHE A 177 13.37 -3.59 -4.40
CA PHE A 177 14.18 -4.55 -3.65
C PHE A 177 13.39 -5.82 -3.29
N TYR A 178 12.16 -5.69 -2.77
CA TYR A 178 11.33 -6.86 -2.47
C TYR A 178 10.98 -7.67 -3.70
N ILE A 179 10.68 -7.01 -4.81
CA ILE A 179 10.41 -7.68 -6.09
C ILE A 179 11.64 -8.48 -6.54
N GLN A 180 12.84 -7.90 -6.44
CA GLN A 180 14.10 -8.57 -6.77
C GLN A 180 14.37 -9.78 -5.86
N CYS A 181 14.16 -9.64 -4.54
CA CYS A 181 14.30 -10.75 -3.60
C CYS A 181 13.34 -11.90 -3.93
N HIS A 182 12.09 -11.59 -4.27
CA HIS A 182 11.11 -12.61 -4.65
C HIS A 182 11.54 -13.35 -5.92
N LEU A 183 11.98 -12.63 -6.96
CA LEU A 183 12.48 -13.25 -8.19
C LEU A 183 13.71 -14.13 -7.93
N LYS A 184 14.66 -13.67 -7.12
CA LYS A 184 15.84 -14.46 -6.73
C LYS A 184 15.44 -15.76 -6.04
N ASN A 185 14.46 -15.71 -5.13
CA ASN A 185 13.98 -16.89 -4.42
C ASN A 185 13.31 -17.91 -5.36
N LEU A 186 12.56 -17.44 -6.36
CA LEU A 186 11.97 -18.33 -7.37
C LEU A 186 13.06 -19.03 -8.19
N LEU A 187 14.06 -18.29 -8.68
CA LEU A 187 15.16 -18.87 -9.45
C LEU A 187 15.95 -19.90 -8.63
N LEU A 188 16.26 -19.60 -7.37
CA LEU A 188 16.93 -20.56 -6.47
C LEU A 188 16.09 -21.80 -6.20
N SER A 189 14.75 -21.67 -6.16
CA SER A 189 13.88 -22.83 -5.98
C SER A 189 13.87 -23.76 -7.20
N GLU A 190 14.04 -23.22 -8.41
CA GLU A 190 14.17 -24.00 -9.64
C GLU A 190 15.50 -24.76 -9.70
N GLU A 191 16.62 -24.09 -9.39
CA GLU A 191 17.94 -24.71 -9.33
C GLU A 191 17.98 -25.89 -8.35
N ASN A 192 17.41 -25.72 -7.16
CA ASN A 192 17.35 -26.75 -6.13
C ASN A 192 16.38 -27.91 -6.47
N SER A 193 15.50 -27.73 -7.46
CA SER A 193 14.53 -28.74 -7.89
C SER A 193 15.03 -29.59 -9.06
N GLN A 194 16.18 -29.26 -9.67
CA GLN A 194 16.78 -30.11 -10.70
C GLN A 194 17.35 -31.39 -10.05
N PRO A 195 17.05 -32.59 -10.60
CA PRO A 195 17.59 -33.83 -10.07
C PRO A 195 19.11 -33.79 -10.13
N VAL A 196 19.78 -34.14 -9.02
CA VAL A 196 21.20 -34.42 -9.01
C VAL A 196 21.42 -35.57 -10.00
N ASN A 197 22.05 -35.29 -11.16
CA ASN A 197 22.53 -36.33 -12.05
C ASN A 197 23.55 -37.15 -11.25
N THR A 198 23.12 -38.30 -10.73
CA THR A 198 24.00 -39.33 -10.23
C THR A 198 24.57 -40.06 -11.44
N ASP A 199 25.71 -39.56 -11.92
CA ASP A 199 26.63 -40.34 -12.77
C ASP A 199 27.44 -41.31 -11.90
#